data_AF-A0A3A4KVJ4-F1
#
_entry.id   AF-A0A3A4KVJ4-F1
#
_cell.length_a   1.000
_cell.length_b   1.000
_cell.length_c   1.000
_cell.angle_alpha   90.00
_cell.angle_beta   90.00
_cell.angle_gamma   90.00
#
_symmetry.space_group_name_H-M   'P 1'
#
loop_
_entity.id
_entity.type
_entity.pdbx_description
1 polymer ?
#
loop_
_entity_poly.entity_id
_entity_poly.type
_entity_poly.pdbx_seq_one_letter_code
_entity_poly.pdbx_strand_id
1 'polypeptide(L)'
;MSQILSRTELKKLEDKYTDGLSSQEIVKIFQGRGVKFSEATFRKYVQMGLVERCRRVGQKGKHRGSRGLYPVSTLERINQIKKLISGDLTLEQLKGSYFAMRQKVEEADRILIQVIDDINEYEKIKERKDRHDVQLRRDLETVVRNIRRIAKSMEDLEHAPML
;
A
#
# COMPACT_ATOMS: atom_id res chain seq x y z
N MET A 1 -20.54 -11.65 4.97
CA MET A 1 -19.46 -11.93 5.95
C MET A 1 -18.83 -10.62 6.38
N SER A 2 -18.66 -10.39 7.68
CA SER A 2 -18.09 -9.14 8.20
C SER A 2 -16.59 -9.03 7.91
N GLN A 3 -16.11 -7.82 7.70
CA GLN A 3 -14.67 -7.56 7.60
C GLN A 3 -13.96 -7.97 8.90
N ILE A 4 -12.76 -8.53 8.80
CA ILE A 4 -11.94 -8.91 9.98
C ILE A 4 -11.56 -7.66 10.79
N LEU A 5 -11.13 -6.61 10.10
CA LEU A 5 -10.94 -5.26 10.66
C LEU A 5 -12.04 -4.34 10.13
N SER A 6 -12.77 -3.67 11.01
CA SER A 6 -13.72 -2.62 10.63
C SER A 6 -13.00 -1.33 10.21
N ARG A 7 -13.71 -0.46 9.46
CA ARG A 7 -13.19 0.86 9.07
C ARG A 7 -12.77 1.72 10.27
N THR A 8 -13.52 1.65 11.36
CA THR A 8 -13.20 2.36 12.61
C THR A 8 -11.91 1.85 13.25
N GLU A 9 -11.68 0.53 13.21
CA GLU A 9 -10.43 -0.05 13.71
C GLU A 9 -9.23 0.30 12.83
N LEU A 10 -9.40 0.27 11.51
CA LEU A 10 -8.35 0.66 10.57
C LEU A 10 -7.91 2.11 10.82
N LYS A 11 -8.87 3.03 11.01
CA LYS A 11 -8.56 4.43 11.35
C LYS A 11 -7.78 4.55 12.66
N LYS A 12 -8.19 3.84 13.72
CA LYS A 12 -7.44 3.82 15.00
C LYS A 12 -6.02 3.28 14.84
N LEU A 13 -5.82 2.31 13.96
CA LEU A 13 -4.50 1.76 13.66
C LEU A 13 -3.66 2.74 12.83
N GLU A 14 -4.28 3.51 11.94
CA GLU A 14 -3.63 4.58 11.19
C GLU A 14 -3.08 5.67 12.11
N ASP A 15 -3.90 6.14 13.07
CA ASP A 15 -3.49 7.11 14.08
C ASP A 15 -2.36 6.57 14.98
N LYS A 16 -2.35 5.26 15.24
CA LYS A 16 -1.35 4.61 16.11
C LYS A 16 -0.02 4.31 15.41
N TYR A 17 -0.06 3.97 14.12
CA TYR A 17 1.09 3.49 13.34
C TYR A 17 1.44 4.48 12.22
N THR A 18 1.68 5.74 12.59
CA THR A 18 1.98 6.84 11.66
C THR A 18 3.17 6.56 10.74
N ASP A 19 4.21 5.88 11.25
CA ASP A 19 5.42 5.56 10.48
C ASP A 19 5.29 4.27 9.65
N GLY A 20 4.18 3.53 9.86
CA GLY A 20 3.92 2.20 9.31
C GLY A 20 4.18 1.07 10.32
N LEU A 21 3.86 -0.15 9.88
CA LEU A 21 3.93 -1.39 10.64
C LEU A 21 5.05 -2.30 10.14
N SER A 22 5.69 -3.02 11.05
CA SER A 22 6.50 -4.18 10.69
C SER A 22 5.64 -5.38 10.26
N SER A 23 6.25 -6.34 9.56
CA SER A 23 5.59 -7.61 9.20
C SER A 23 5.04 -8.34 10.44
N GLN A 24 5.78 -8.30 11.56
CA GLN A 24 5.39 -8.92 12.82
C GLN A 24 4.15 -8.26 13.43
N GLU A 25 4.08 -6.93 13.42
CA GLU A 25 2.92 -6.19 13.92
C GLU A 25 1.68 -6.48 13.08
N ILE A 26 1.81 -6.49 11.74
CA ILE A 26 0.73 -6.88 10.83
C ILE A 26 0.22 -8.27 11.19
N VAL A 27 1.12 -9.26 11.30
CA VAL A 27 0.72 -10.64 11.60
C VAL A 27 0.02 -10.73 12.96
N LYS A 28 0.56 -10.07 14.00
CA LYS A 28 -0.04 -10.04 15.34
C LYS A 28 -1.44 -9.42 15.35
N ILE A 29 -1.67 -8.36 14.57
CA ILE A 29 -2.99 -7.70 14.47
C ILE A 29 -4.07 -8.67 13.97
N PHE A 30 -3.73 -9.50 12.97
CA PHE A 30 -4.65 -10.51 12.44
C PHE A 30 -4.78 -11.72 13.36
N GLN A 31 -3.69 -12.22 13.92
CA GLN A 31 -3.71 -13.33 14.88
C GLN A 31 -4.52 -13.02 16.14
N GLY A 32 -4.42 -11.79 16.66
CA GLY A 32 -5.22 -11.32 17.79
C GLY A 32 -6.73 -11.28 17.53
N ARG A 33 -7.15 -11.47 16.27
CA ARG A 33 -8.56 -11.59 15.85
C ARG A 33 -8.96 -13.01 15.47
N GLY A 34 -8.16 -14.00 15.89
CA GLY A 34 -8.41 -15.42 15.59
C GLY A 34 -8.13 -15.82 14.13
N VAL A 35 -7.52 -14.95 13.33
CA VAL A 35 -7.23 -15.25 11.93
C VAL A 35 -5.95 -16.08 11.84
N LYS A 36 -6.04 -17.24 11.17
CA LYS A 36 -4.86 -18.02 10.75
C LYS A 36 -4.09 -17.22 9.69
N PHE A 37 -3.09 -16.49 10.16
CA PHE A 37 -2.21 -15.67 9.35
C PHE A 37 -0.80 -15.71 9.94
N SER A 38 0.21 -15.86 9.08
CA SER A 38 1.61 -16.06 9.46
C SER A 38 2.52 -15.15 8.65
N GLU A 39 3.76 -14.96 9.11
CA GLU A 39 4.77 -14.25 8.34
C GLU A 39 5.05 -14.92 6.98
N ALA A 40 4.97 -16.25 6.90
CA ALA A 40 5.13 -16.98 5.64
C ALA A 40 3.99 -16.63 4.66
N THR A 41 2.74 -16.60 5.14
CA THR A 41 1.59 -16.19 4.33
C THR A 41 1.72 -14.74 3.87
N PHE A 42 2.10 -13.83 4.77
CA PHE A 42 2.31 -12.43 4.42
C PHE A 42 3.42 -12.27 3.38
N ARG A 43 4.55 -12.98 3.55
CA ARG A 43 5.64 -13.01 2.57
C ARG A 43 5.18 -13.51 1.20
N LYS A 44 4.34 -14.56 1.15
CA LYS A 44 3.72 -15.03 -0.11
C LYS A 44 2.92 -13.90 -0.77
N TYR A 45 2.11 -13.14 -0.01
CA TYR A 45 1.33 -12.02 -0.55
C TYR A 45 2.24 -10.93 -1.13
N VAL A 46 3.32 -10.58 -0.43
CA VAL A 46 4.32 -9.60 -0.92
C VAL A 46 4.97 -10.10 -2.21
N GLN A 47 5.43 -11.36 -2.24
CA GLN A 47 6.08 -11.96 -3.41
C GLN A 47 5.15 -12.03 -4.62
N MET A 48 3.85 -12.19 -4.40
CA MET A 48 2.83 -12.19 -5.47
C MET A 48 2.41 -10.78 -5.89
N GLY A 49 2.88 -9.73 -5.21
CA GLY A 49 2.47 -8.35 -5.48
C GLY A 49 1.02 -8.05 -5.08
N LEU A 50 0.45 -8.84 -4.17
CA LEU A 50 -0.91 -8.65 -3.66
C LEU A 50 -0.99 -7.55 -2.60
N VAL A 51 0.14 -7.28 -1.96
CA VAL A 51 0.39 -6.17 -1.03
C VAL A 51 1.65 -5.45 -1.49
N GLU A 52 1.81 -4.20 -1.06
CA GLU A 52 2.98 -3.39 -1.39
C GLU A 52 4.27 -3.91 -0.76
N ARG A 53 5.40 -3.45 -1.31
CA ARG A 53 6.72 -3.69 -0.72
C ARG A 53 6.93 -2.77 0.48
N CYS A 54 7.76 -3.23 1.42
CA CYS A 54 8.10 -2.40 2.57
C CYS A 54 9.03 -1.25 2.19
N ARG A 55 8.83 -0.08 2.81
CA ARG A 55 9.83 0.97 2.89
C ARG A 55 10.89 0.59 3.91
N ARG A 56 12.16 0.58 3.52
CA ARG A 56 13.27 0.31 4.46
C ARG A 56 13.65 1.59 5.20
N VAL A 57 13.63 1.53 6.52
CA VAL A 57 14.07 2.63 7.39
C VAL A 57 15.28 2.18 8.21
N GLY A 58 16.29 3.04 8.30
CA GLY A 58 17.46 2.80 9.16
C GLY A 58 17.06 2.84 10.62
N GLN A 59 17.62 1.95 11.45
CA GLN A 59 17.45 2.04 12.89
C GLN A 59 18.57 2.87 13.50
N LYS A 60 18.22 3.85 14.35
CA LYS A 60 19.18 4.70 15.04
C LYS A 60 20.08 3.86 15.96
N GLY A 61 21.40 3.99 15.81
CA GLY A 61 22.42 3.33 16.64
C GLY A 61 23.39 2.46 15.82
N LYS A 62 24.62 2.30 16.33
CA LYS A 62 25.64 1.46 15.70
C LYS A 62 25.13 0.00 15.64
N HIS A 63 25.16 -0.61 14.46
CA HIS A 63 24.76 -2.01 14.19
C HIS A 63 23.26 -2.36 14.27
N ARG A 64 22.32 -1.40 14.27
CA ARG A 64 20.89 -1.73 14.40
C ARG A 64 20.19 -2.13 13.08
N GLY A 65 20.91 -2.12 11.97
CA GLY A 65 20.38 -2.54 10.66
C GLY A 65 19.22 -1.66 10.16
N SER A 66 18.51 -2.13 9.15
CA SER A 66 17.30 -1.50 8.63
C SER A 66 16.09 -2.41 8.81
N ARG A 67 14.93 -1.82 9.13
CA ARG A 67 13.65 -2.54 9.21
C ARG A 67 12.74 -2.16 8.06
N GLY A 68 11.93 -3.11 7.61
CA GLY A 68 10.86 -2.86 6.64
C GLY A 68 9.61 -2.37 7.33
N LEU A 69 9.04 -1.27 6.84
CA LEU A 69 7.75 -0.74 7.26
C LEU A 69 6.76 -0.74 6.11
N TYR A 70 5.54 -1.15 6.43
CA TYR A 70 4.39 -1.19 5.54
C TYR A 70 3.38 -0.15 6.02
N PRO A 71 2.73 0.62 5.14
CA PRO A 71 1.70 1.54 5.58
C PRO A 71 0.45 0.80 6.06
N VAL A 72 -0.42 1.50 6.81
CA VAL A 72 -1.61 0.92 7.42
C VAL A 72 -2.60 0.39 6.36
N SER A 73 -2.60 0.96 5.16
CA SER A 73 -3.34 0.47 3.99
C SER A 73 -3.05 -1.01 3.67
N THR A 74 -1.87 -1.54 4.04
CA THR A 74 -1.57 -2.97 3.91
C THR A 74 -2.55 -3.84 4.72
N LEU A 75 -3.05 -3.36 5.87
CA LEU A 75 -4.04 -4.11 6.67
C LEU A 75 -5.39 -4.22 5.95
N GLU A 76 -5.87 -3.11 5.38
CA GLU A 76 -7.09 -3.09 4.58
C GLU A 76 -6.96 -4.02 3.36
N ARG A 77 -5.80 -4.00 2.73
CA ARG A 77 -5.49 -4.90 1.61
C ARG A 77 -5.55 -6.38 2.01
N ILE A 78 -5.00 -6.74 3.16
CA ILE A 78 -5.07 -8.13 3.67
C ILE A 78 -6.52 -8.53 3.99
N ASN A 79 -7.31 -7.63 4.55
CA ASN A 79 -8.75 -7.82 4.75
C ASN A 79 -9.45 -8.21 3.42
N GLN A 80 -9.18 -7.46 2.35
CA GLN A 80 -9.76 -7.70 1.03
C GLN A 80 -9.28 -9.04 0.45
N ILE A 81 -7.97 -9.35 0.51
CA ILE A 81 -7.42 -10.65 0.09
C ILE A 81 -8.12 -11.80 0.81
N LYS A 82 -8.28 -11.72 2.13
CA LYS A 82 -8.94 -12.76 2.93
C LYS A 82 -10.40 -12.93 2.53
N LYS A 83 -11.12 -11.83 2.28
CA LYS A 83 -12.52 -11.87 1.81
C LYS A 83 -12.62 -12.55 0.43
N LEU A 84 -11.75 -12.18 -0.51
CA LEU A 84 -11.75 -12.74 -1.86
C LEU A 84 -11.44 -14.24 -1.84
N ILE A 85 -10.46 -14.66 -1.05
CA ILE A 85 -10.11 -16.10 -0.92
C ILE A 85 -11.21 -16.90 -0.25
N SER A 86 -11.97 -16.31 0.67
CA SER A 86 -13.14 -16.98 1.28
C SER A 86 -14.36 -17.08 0.36
N GLY A 87 -14.38 -16.32 -0.74
CA GLY A 87 -15.48 -16.24 -1.71
C GLY A 87 -15.13 -16.85 -3.06
N ASP A 88 -14.47 -18.01 -3.05
CA ASP A 88 -14.18 -18.88 -4.22
C ASP A 88 -12.92 -18.55 -5.06
N LEU A 89 -12.18 -17.47 -4.77
CA LEU A 89 -10.93 -17.19 -5.48
C LEU A 89 -9.73 -17.90 -4.87
N THR A 90 -8.91 -18.54 -5.72
CA THR A 90 -7.57 -19.00 -5.32
C THR A 90 -6.58 -17.82 -5.27
N LEU A 91 -5.46 -18.00 -4.56
CA LEU A 91 -4.39 -16.99 -4.52
C LEU A 91 -3.79 -16.73 -5.90
N GLU A 92 -3.69 -17.79 -6.70
CA GLU A 92 -3.14 -17.77 -8.04
C GLU A 92 -4.06 -17.02 -9.02
N GLN A 93 -5.38 -17.23 -8.93
CA GLN A 93 -6.36 -16.41 -9.65
C GLN A 93 -6.31 -14.95 -9.21
N LEU A 94 -6.20 -14.70 -7.90
CA LEU A 94 -6.11 -13.34 -7.38
C LEU A 94 -4.89 -12.59 -7.90
N LYS A 95 -3.75 -13.25 -8.06
CA LYS A 95 -2.52 -12.66 -8.63
C LYS A 95 -2.70 -12.16 -10.07
N GLY A 96 -3.55 -12.82 -10.86
CA GLY A 96 -3.85 -12.44 -12.24
C GLY A 96 -5.00 -11.45 -12.40
N SER A 97 -5.67 -11.07 -11.30
CA SER A 97 -6.88 -10.26 -11.35
C SER A 97 -6.60 -8.75 -11.37
N TYR A 98 -7.62 -7.96 -11.74
CA TYR A 98 -7.59 -6.49 -11.62
C TYR A 98 -7.25 -6.03 -10.21
N PHE A 99 -7.63 -6.77 -9.17
CA PHE A 99 -7.22 -6.52 -7.80
C PHE A 99 -5.70 -6.40 -7.69
N ALA A 100 -4.95 -7.43 -8.12
CA ALA A 100 -3.50 -7.41 -8.05
C ALA A 100 -2.85 -6.34 -8.95
N MET A 101 -3.45 -6.05 -10.11
CA MET A 101 -2.96 -4.99 -11.01
C MET A 101 -3.14 -3.61 -10.39
N ARG A 102 -4.31 -3.34 -9.77
CA ARG A 102 -4.62 -2.09 -9.08
C ARG A 102 -3.63 -1.80 -7.97
N GLN A 103 -3.16 -2.81 -7.23
CA GLN A 103 -2.12 -2.60 -6.22
C GLN A 103 -0.85 -1.97 -6.78
N LYS A 104 -0.42 -2.41 -7.97
CA LYS A 104 0.79 -1.88 -8.61
C LYS A 104 0.59 -0.44 -9.08
N VAL A 105 -0.61 -0.13 -9.56
CA VAL A 105 -1.01 1.22 -9.96
C VAL A 105 -1.06 2.14 -8.74
N GLU A 106 -1.61 1.69 -7.62
CA GLU A 106 -1.64 2.42 -6.36
C GLU A 106 -0.23 2.57 -5.73
N GLU A 107 0.65 1.58 -5.89
CA GLU A 107 2.06 1.71 -5.50
C GLU A 107 2.77 2.79 -6.34
N ALA A 108 2.49 2.87 -7.64
CA ALA A 108 3.00 3.94 -8.50
C ALA A 108 2.46 5.33 -8.09
N ASP A 109 1.17 5.45 -7.73
CA ASP A 109 0.59 6.69 -7.18
C ASP A 109 1.39 7.19 -5.97
N ARG A 110 1.63 6.30 -4.99
CA ARG A 110 2.39 6.63 -3.78
C ARG A 110 3.82 7.06 -4.07
N ILE A 111 4.51 6.37 -4.98
CA ILE A 111 5.89 6.72 -5.36
C ILE A 111 5.92 8.11 -6.01
N LEU A 112 5.00 8.42 -6.92
CA LEU A 112 4.97 9.72 -7.57
C LEU A 112 4.65 10.86 -6.60
N ILE A 113 3.77 10.63 -5.62
CA ILE A 113 3.52 11.59 -4.55
C ILE A 113 4.79 11.84 -3.73
N GLN A 114 5.51 10.79 -3.36
CA GLN A 114 6.78 10.93 -2.65
C GLN A 114 7.80 11.75 -3.45
N VAL A 115 7.88 11.54 -4.77
CA VAL A 115 8.77 12.35 -5.65
C VAL A 115 8.36 13.82 -5.64
N ILE A 116 7.06 14.13 -5.67
CA ILE A 116 6.56 15.52 -5.55
C ILE A 116 6.98 16.14 -4.21
N ASP A 117 6.83 15.38 -3.11
CA ASP A 117 7.22 15.84 -1.78
C ASP A 117 8.73 16.07 -1.66
N ASP A 118 9.54 15.18 -2.23
CA ASP A 118 11.00 15.31 -2.26
C ASP A 118 11.45 16.55 -3.06
N ILE A 119 10.79 16.85 -4.19
CA ILE A 119 11.02 18.09 -4.96
C ILE A 119 10.69 19.31 -4.10
N ASN A 120 9.54 19.32 -3.41
CA ASN A 120 9.15 20.42 -2.54
C ASN A 120 10.15 20.64 -1.40
N GLU A 121 10.66 19.57 -0.81
CA GLU A 121 11.67 19.67 0.26
C GLU A 121 13.00 20.20 -0.29
N TYR A 122 13.40 19.75 -1.48
CA TYR A 122 14.60 20.25 -2.16
C TYR A 122 14.52 21.75 -2.51
N GLU A 123 13.36 22.23 -2.97
CA GLU A 123 13.10 23.67 -3.22
C GLU A 123 13.26 24.50 -1.93
N LYS A 124 12.74 24.01 -0.79
CA LYS A 124 12.89 24.68 0.50
C LYS A 124 14.36 24.78 0.91
N ILE A 125 15.12 23.69 0.80
CA ILE A 125 16.56 23.66 1.14
C ILE A 125 17.35 24.65 0.29
N LYS A 126 16.99 24.81 -0.98
CA LYS A 126 17.66 25.76 -1.89
C LYS A 126 17.21 27.20 -1.76
N GLU A 127 16.18 27.49 -0.96
CA GLU A 127 15.52 28.80 -0.83
C GLU A 127 15.17 29.45 -2.19
N ARG A 128 14.94 28.64 -3.22
CA ARG A 128 14.69 29.11 -4.58
C ARG A 128 13.66 28.23 -5.27
N LYS A 129 12.77 28.85 -6.05
CA LYS A 129 11.82 28.14 -6.92
C LYS A 129 12.29 28.26 -8.36
N ASP A 130 12.68 27.13 -8.96
CA ASP A 130 13.01 27.07 -10.39
C ASP A 130 11.72 26.91 -11.20
N ARG A 131 11.62 27.59 -12.35
CA ARG A 131 10.47 27.39 -13.26
C ARG A 131 10.38 25.95 -13.75
N HIS A 132 11.52 25.27 -13.90
CA HIS A 132 11.56 23.87 -14.31
C HIS A 132 10.99 22.94 -13.23
N ASP A 133 11.30 23.18 -11.95
CA ASP A 133 10.78 22.41 -10.82
C ASP A 133 9.25 22.58 -10.70
N VAL A 134 8.75 23.80 -10.91
CA VAL A 134 7.32 24.09 -10.97
C VAL A 134 6.63 23.33 -12.11
N GLN A 135 7.23 23.28 -13.29
CA GLN A 135 6.66 22.57 -14.44
C GLN A 135 6.68 21.05 -14.21
N LEU A 136 7.81 20.51 -13.76
CA LEU A 136 7.95 19.09 -13.46
C LEU A 136 6.92 18.62 -12.43
N ARG A 137 6.68 19.41 -11.37
CA ARG A 137 5.65 19.11 -10.37
C ARG A 137 4.25 19.04 -10.99
N ARG A 138 3.89 19.99 -11.86
CA ARG A 138 2.58 19.99 -12.55
C ARG A 138 2.41 18.77 -13.46
N ASP A 139 3.49 18.35 -14.12
CA ASP A 139 3.48 17.16 -14.97
C ASP A 139 3.26 15.91 -14.11
N LEU A 140 3.99 15.79 -12.99
CA LEU A 140 3.81 14.70 -12.02
C LEU A 140 2.40 14.66 -11.42
N GLU A 141 1.84 15.81 -11.03
CA GLU A 141 0.46 15.94 -10.55
C GLU A 141 -0.56 15.47 -11.59
N THR A 142 -0.28 15.70 -12.88
CA THR A 142 -1.12 15.21 -13.98
C THR A 142 -1.02 13.70 -14.15
N VAL A 143 0.18 13.13 -14.06
CA VAL A 143 0.37 11.67 -14.08
C VAL A 143 -0.33 11.02 -12.89
N VAL A 144 -0.22 11.58 -11.68
CA VAL A 144 -0.92 11.12 -10.47
C VAL A 144 -2.43 11.07 -10.69
N ARG A 145 -3.02 12.14 -11.24
CA ARG A 145 -4.46 12.16 -11.55
C ARG A 145 -4.86 11.05 -12.54
N ASN A 146 -4.04 10.78 -13.55
CA ASN A 146 -4.31 9.73 -14.53
C ASN A 146 -4.20 8.33 -13.91
N ILE A 147 -3.19 8.09 -13.07
CA ILE A 147 -3.01 6.83 -12.35
C ILE A 147 -4.20 6.55 -11.42
N ARG A 148 -4.68 7.56 -10.69
CA ARG A 148 -5.88 7.42 -9.84
C ARG A 148 -7.13 7.07 -10.65
N ARG A 149 -7.29 7.65 -11.84
CA ARG A 149 -8.38 7.28 -12.75
C ARG A 149 -8.27 5.83 -13.21
N ILE A 150 -7.07 5.38 -13.59
CA ILE A 150 -6.82 3.99 -13.99
C ILE A 150 -7.12 3.04 -12.83
N ALA A 151 -6.66 3.34 -11.61
CA ALA A 151 -6.95 2.55 -10.42
C ALA A 151 -8.46 2.44 -10.17
N LYS A 152 -9.19 3.54 -10.33
CA LYS A 152 -10.65 3.55 -10.21
C LYS A 152 -11.32 2.68 -11.28
N SER A 153 -10.90 2.77 -12.53
CA SER A 153 -11.41 1.91 -13.60
C SER A 153 -11.12 0.42 -13.36
N MET A 154 -9.93 0.08 -12.82
CA MET A 154 -9.62 -1.29 -12.41
C MET A 154 -10.53 -1.77 -11.27
N GLU A 155 -10.80 -0.92 -10.28
CA GLU A 155 -11.73 -1.24 -9.19
C GLU A 155 -13.14 -1.50 -9.74
N ASP A 156 -13.62 -0.71 -10.70
CA ASP A 156 -14.95 -0.92 -11.29
C ASP A 156 -14.99 -2.25 -12.07
N LEU A 157 -13.90 -2.61 -12.76
CA LEU A 157 -13.75 -3.90 -13.45
C LEU A 157 -13.63 -5.10 -12.50
N GLU A 158 -13.13 -4.92 -11.26
CA GLU A 158 -13.13 -5.97 -10.23
C GLU A 158 -14.55 -6.40 -9.84
N HIS A 159 -15.51 -5.47 -9.90
CA HIS A 159 -16.88 -5.68 -9.45
C HIS A 159 -17.87 -5.91 -10.61
N ALA A 160 -17.41 -5.83 -11.85
CA ALA A 160 -18.23 -6.13 -13.01
C ALA A 160 -18.62 -7.61 -12.99
N PRO A 161 -19.91 -7.96 -13.21
CA PRO A 161 -20.29 -9.35 -13.37
C PRO A 161 -19.52 -9.92 -14.57
N MET A 162 -18.79 -11.02 -14.35
CA MET A 162 -18.21 -11.77 -15.45
C MET A 162 -19.35 -12.28 -16.33
N LEU A 163 -19.42 -11.80 -17.57
CA LEU A 163 -20.35 -12.26 -18.59
C LEU A 163 -20.11 -13.74 -18.92
#